data_AF-A0A3Q8U3Z6-F1
#
_entry.id   AF-A0A3Q8U3Z6-F1
#
_cell.length_a   1.000
_cell.length_b   1.000
_cell.length_c   1.000
_cell.angle_alpha   90.00
_cell.angle_beta   90.00
_cell.angle_gamma   90.00
#
_symmetry.space_group_name_H-M   'P 1'
#
loop_
_entity.id
_entity.type
_entity.pdbx_description
1 polymer ?
#
loop_
_entity_poly.entity_id
_entity_poly.type
_entity_poly.pdbx_seq_one_letter_code
_entity_poly.pdbx_strand_id
1 'polypeptide(L)'
;MFIDFRCGQCRKLLARITPASELQIKCGRCRTLNHVKAMRFEPSPLSESPAALAAIRSDRNGAAIDGVNRTAIERNLSSSRPAGHSLPAGAQ
;
A
#
# COMPACT_ATOMS: atom_id res chain seq x y z
N MET A 1 -26.12 -3.59 8.98
CA MET A 1 -27.06 -3.89 7.89
C MET A 1 -26.84 -5.33 7.45
N PHE A 2 -27.91 -6.13 7.35
CA PHE A 2 -27.83 -7.53 6.91
C PHE A 2 -28.08 -7.64 5.40
N ILE A 3 -27.57 -8.71 4.81
CA ILE A 3 -27.68 -9.04 3.39
C ILE A 3 -28.43 -10.37 3.28
N ASP A 4 -29.40 -10.44 2.37
CA ASP A 4 -30.10 -11.67 2.07
C ASP A 4 -29.21 -12.60 1.24
N PHE A 5 -28.80 -13.73 1.82
CA PHE A 5 -28.08 -14.78 1.09
C PHE A 5 -29.06 -15.83 0.58
N ARG A 6 -29.16 -15.95 -0.75
CA ARG A 6 -30.12 -16.81 -1.44
C ARG A 6 -29.40 -17.90 -2.21
N CYS A 7 -30.06 -19.05 -2.34
CA CYS A 7 -29.54 -20.16 -3.12
C CYS A 7 -29.42 -19.77 -4.60
N GLY A 8 -28.25 -19.99 -5.20
CA GLY A 8 -28.00 -19.68 -6.62
C GLY A 8 -28.81 -20.53 -7.61
N GLN A 9 -29.38 -21.65 -7.15
CA GLN A 9 -30.17 -22.56 -8.00
C GLN A 9 -31.68 -22.36 -7.83
N CYS A 10 -32.20 -22.47 -6.61
CA CYS A 10 -33.66 -22.42 -6.37
C CYS A 10 -34.16 -21.09 -5.76
N ARG A 11 -33.28 -20.10 -5.59
CA ARG A 11 -33.56 -18.76 -5.03
C ARG A 11 -34.15 -18.73 -3.61
N LYS A 12 -34.25 -19.88 -2.93
CA LYS A 12 -34.67 -19.97 -1.52
C LYS A 12 -33.72 -19.13 -0.66
N LEU A 13 -34.27 -18.33 0.27
CA LEU A 13 -33.49 -17.65 1.29
C LEU A 13 -32.81 -18.69 2.18
N LEU A 14 -31.49 -18.61 2.28
CA LEU A 14 -30.68 -19.52 3.08
C LEU A 14 -30.33 -18.89 4.43
N ALA A 15 -29.93 -17.62 4.44
CA ALA A 15 -29.58 -16.88 5.64
C ALA A 15 -29.70 -15.37 5.41
N ARG A 16 -29.79 -14.61 6.51
CA ARG A 16 -29.50 -13.18 6.55
C ARG A 16 -28.15 -13.01 7.22
N ILE A 17 -27.18 -12.49 6.49
CA ILE A 17 -25.79 -12.44 6.93
C ILE A 17 -25.33 -11.00 7.08
N THR A 18 -24.46 -10.71 8.04
CA THR A 18 -23.62 -9.52 7.96
C THR A 18 -22.55 -9.75 6.89
N PRO A 19 -21.79 -8.71 6.49
CA PRO A 19 -20.53 -8.93 5.78
C PRO A 19 -19.71 -9.97 6.55
N ALA A 20 -19.49 -11.12 5.94
CA ALA A 20 -18.79 -12.26 6.53
C ALA A 20 -17.55 -12.56 5.69
N SER A 21 -16.45 -12.90 6.34
CA SER A 21 -15.20 -13.29 5.66
C SER A 21 -15.42 -14.46 4.71
N GLU A 22 -16.15 -15.49 5.16
CA GLU A 22 -16.50 -16.67 4.37
C GLU A 22 -17.70 -17.41 4.99
N LEU A 23 -18.63 -17.89 4.17
CA LEU A 23 -19.75 -18.74 4.58
C LEU A 23 -20.02 -19.81 3.52
N GLN A 24 -20.16 -21.05 3.97
CA GLN A 24 -20.62 -22.16 3.14
C GLN A 24 -21.87 -22.79 3.75
N ILE A 25 -22.90 -23.01 2.93
CA ILE A 25 -24.18 -23.57 3.39
C ILE A 25 -24.85 -24.39 2.29
N LYS A 26 -25.36 -25.57 2.66
CA LYS A 26 -26.10 -26.44 1.76
C LYS A 26 -27.57 -26.03 1.73
N CYS A 27 -28.14 -25.91 0.53
CA CYS A 27 -29.56 -25.60 0.39
C CYS A 27 -30.41 -26.83 0.77
N GLY A 28 -31.25 -26.70 1.80
CA GLY A 28 -32.17 -27.77 2.20
C GLY A 28 -33.24 -28.15 1.15
N ARG A 29 -33.43 -27.35 0.09
CA ARG A 29 -34.37 -27.65 -1.00
C ARG A 29 -33.72 -28.41 -2.15
N CYS A 30 -32.71 -27.81 -2.78
CA CYS A 30 -32.09 -28.36 -4.00
C CYS A 30 -30.72 -29.00 -3.78
N ARG A 31 -30.25 -29.07 -2.53
CA ARG A 31 -28.97 -29.65 -2.10
C ARG A 31 -27.70 -28.98 -2.65
N THR A 32 -27.84 -27.91 -3.44
CA THR A 32 -26.70 -27.08 -3.89
C THR A 32 -25.89 -26.58 -2.71
N LEU A 33 -24.57 -26.76 -2.77
CA LEU A 33 -23.63 -26.14 -1.85
C LEU A 33 -23.41 -24.69 -2.31
N ASN A 34 -23.80 -23.74 -1.46
CA ASN A 34 -23.64 -22.32 -1.75
C ASN A 34 -22.47 -21.79 -0.92
N HIS A 35 -21.69 -20.88 -1.50
CA HIS A 35 -20.51 -20.29 -0.88
C HIS A 35 -20.51 -18.78 -1.15
N VAL A 36 -20.09 -18.01 -0.16
CA VAL A 36 -19.90 -16.56 -0.28
C VAL A 36 -18.64 -16.17 0.50
N LYS A 37 -17.86 -15.26 -0.09
CA LYS A 37 -16.64 -14.68 0.48
C LYS A 37 -16.78 -13.16 0.52
N ALA A 38 -16.18 -12.52 1.51
CA ALA A 38 -16.14 -11.06 1.55
C ALA A 38 -15.48 -10.49 0.28
N MET A 39 -16.13 -9.50 -0.35
CA MET A 39 -15.56 -8.75 -1.47
C MET A 39 -14.44 -7.80 -1.03
N ARG A 40 -14.50 -7.31 0.22
CA ARG A 40 -13.46 -6.50 0.84
C ARG A 40 -13.31 -6.93 2.29
N PHE A 41 -12.11 -7.30 2.66
CA PHE A 41 -11.72 -7.35 4.06
C PHE A 41 -11.41 -5.90 4.45
N GLU A 42 -12.19 -5.34 5.38
CA GLU A 42 -11.69 -4.15 6.07
C GLU A 42 -10.33 -4.54 6.67
N PRO A 43 -9.28 -3.72 6.48
CA PRO A 43 -8.00 -4.00 7.10
C PRO A 43 -8.26 -4.17 8.59
N SER A 44 -7.83 -5.31 9.13
CA SER A 44 -7.87 -5.56 10.57
C SER A 44 -7.29 -4.31 11.22
N PRO A 45 -7.98 -3.67 12.20
CA PRO A 45 -7.45 -2.48 12.85
C PRO A 45 -6.04 -2.86 13.26
N LEU A 46 -5.05 -2.16 12.69
CA LEU A 46 -3.64 -2.45 12.92
C LEU A 46 -3.50 -2.61 14.42
N SER A 47 -3.24 -3.84 14.89
CA SER A 47 -2.78 -4.01 16.26
C SER A 47 -1.53 -3.16 16.31
N GLU A 48 -1.60 -2.00 16.95
CA GLU A 48 -0.46 -1.15 17.23
C GLU A 48 0.48 -1.98 18.09
N SER A 49 1.31 -2.78 17.43
CA SER A 49 2.36 -3.51 18.10
C SER A 49 3.26 -2.41 18.68
N PRO A 50 3.59 -2.45 19.98
CA PRO A 50 4.43 -1.43 20.61
C PRO A 50 5.76 -1.20 19.86
N ALA A 51 6.22 -2.20 19.12
CA ALA A 51 7.36 -2.14 18.21
C ALA A 51 7.18 -1.11 17.06
N ALA A 52 5.99 -1.01 16.45
CA ALA A 52 5.70 -0.04 15.40
C ALA A 52 5.68 1.40 15.94
N LEU A 53 5.15 1.59 17.16
CA LEU A 53 5.13 2.90 17.82
C LEU A 53 6.53 3.35 18.31
N ALA A 54 7.41 2.39 18.64
CA ALA A 54 8.79 2.65 19.05
C ALA A 54 9.65 3.18 17.88
N ALA A 55 9.40 2.72 16.64
CA ALA A 55 10.11 3.20 15.46
C ALA A 55 9.84 4.69 15.14
N ILE A 56 8.69 5.23 15.55
CA ILE A 56 8.32 6.64 15.29
C ILE A 56 9.03 7.60 16.26
N ARG A 57 9.51 7.14 17.43
CA ARG A 57 10.03 8.05 18.48
C ARG A 57 11.50 8.43 18.35
N SER A 58 12.25 7.83 17.41
CA SER A 58 13.71 7.99 17.36
C SER A 58 14.22 9.21 16.57
N ASP A 59 13.36 9.97 15.88
CA ASP A 59 13.79 11.12 15.06
C ASP A 59 13.88 12.46 15.83
N ARG A 60 13.72 12.45 17.16
CA ARG A 60 13.78 13.67 17.98
C ARG A 60 15.04 13.86 18.82
N ASN A 61 16.12 13.15 18.50
CA ASN A 61 17.45 13.49 19.01
C ASN A 61 18.28 14.05 17.86
N GLY A 62 18.31 15.37 17.79
CA GLY A 62 19.05 16.12 16.78
C GLY A 62 20.53 15.72 16.74
N ALA A 63 20.93 15.16 15.61
CA ALA A 63 22.33 15.08 15.24
C ALA A 63 22.83 16.51 14.96
N ALA A 64 23.82 16.93 15.74
CA ALA A 64 24.55 18.17 15.55
C ALA A 64 25.12 18.20 14.12
N ILE A 65 24.84 19.28 13.39
CA ILE A 65 25.59 19.60 12.18
C ILE A 65 26.93 20.22 12.59
N ASP A 66 28.01 19.53 12.27
CA ASP A 66 29.38 19.99 12.47
C ASP A 66 29.67 21.28 11.68
N GLY A 67 30.21 22.27 12.40
CA GLY A 67 31.41 23.00 11.98
C GLY A 67 31.39 23.80 10.66
N VAL A 68 31.04 25.07 10.78
CA VAL A 68 31.65 26.25 10.11
C VAL A 68 32.73 25.96 9.05
N ASN A 69 32.43 26.22 7.77
CA ASN A 69 33.45 26.53 6.77
C ASN A 69 33.34 28.01 6.37
N ARG A 70 34.18 28.85 6.99
CA ARG A 70 34.39 30.25 6.57
C ARG A 70 35.84 30.39 6.07
N THR A 71 35.94 31.02 4.90
CA THR A 71 37.08 31.68 4.24
C THR A 71 38.03 30.88 3.34
N ALA A 72 37.81 31.00 2.02
CA ALA A 72 38.81 31.42 1.01
C ALA A 72 38.03 31.76 -0.30
N ILE A 73 37.69 33.03 -0.55
CA ILE A 73 38.43 33.96 -1.42
C ILE A 73 38.38 33.57 -2.91
N GLU A 74 37.56 34.34 -3.63
CA GLU A 74 37.69 34.80 -5.02
C GLU A 74 38.12 33.82 -6.13
N ARG A 75 37.22 33.59 -7.09
CA ARG A 75 37.33 34.18 -8.43
C ARG A 75 35.99 34.09 -9.15
N ASN A 76 35.36 35.26 -9.23
CA ASN A 76 34.22 35.51 -10.10
C ASN A 76 34.72 35.63 -11.55
N LEU A 77 33.87 35.19 -12.48
CA LEU A 77 33.79 35.66 -13.85
C LEU A 77 35.03 35.56 -14.75
N SER A 78 35.00 34.62 -15.69
CA SER A 78 34.82 34.97 -17.11
C SER A 78 35.11 33.77 -18.04
N SER A 79 34.36 33.74 -19.14
CA SER A 79 34.82 33.26 -20.45
C SER A 79 34.47 31.81 -20.86
N SER A 80 33.44 31.74 -21.72
CA SER A 80 33.46 31.02 -23.01
C SER A 80 32.92 29.57 -23.09
N ARG A 81 31.64 29.47 -23.46
CA ARG A 81 31.17 28.54 -24.54
C ARG A 81 31.88 28.91 -25.88
N PRO A 82 31.88 28.11 -26.98
CA PRO A 82 31.19 26.84 -27.28
C PRO A 82 32.04 25.78 -28.08
N ALA A 83 31.34 24.78 -28.65
CA ALA A 83 31.70 23.77 -29.67
C ALA A 83 32.30 22.44 -29.16
N GLY A 84 31.88 21.25 -29.59
CA GLY A 84 30.88 20.79 -30.56
C GLY A 84 31.05 19.27 -30.80
N HIS A 85 30.06 18.64 -31.46
CA HIS A 85 30.11 17.34 -32.19
C HIS A 85 30.38 16.05 -31.36
N SER A 86 29.80 14.86 -31.55
CA SER A 86 28.73 14.27 -32.38
C SER A 86 28.46 12.84 -31.86
N LEU A 87 27.20 12.38 -32.01
CA LEU A 87 26.60 11.02 -32.13
C LEU A 87 27.34 9.70 -31.74
N PRO A 88 26.58 8.66 -31.32
CA PRO A 88 27.09 7.34 -30.92
C PRO A 88 27.26 6.36 -32.09
N ALA A 89 28.28 5.50 -32.03
CA ALA A 89 28.43 4.34 -32.91
C ALA A 89 28.05 3.06 -32.15
N GLY A 90 26.97 2.42 -32.59
CA GLY A 90 26.68 1.03 -32.28
C GLY A 90 27.53 0.12 -33.17
N ALA A 91 28.12 -0.91 -32.58
CA ALA A 91 28.77 -2.00 -33.29
C ALA A 91 27.95 -3.28 -33.07
N GLN A 92 27.45 -3.82 -34.18
CA GLN A 92 27.21 -5.25 -34.37
C GLN A 92 28.40 -5.78 -35.17
#